data_AF-A0AAD7FWG6-F1
#
_entry.id   AF-A0AAD7FWG6-F1
#
_cell.length_a   1.000
_cell.length_b   1.000
_cell.length_c   1.000
_cell.angle_alpha   90.00
_cell.angle_beta   90.00
_cell.angle_gamma   90.00
#
_symmetry.space_group_name_H-M   'P 1'
#
loop_
_entity.id
_entity.type
_entity.pdbx_description
1 polymer ?
#
loop_
_entity_poly.entity_id
_entity_poly.type
_entity_poly.pdbx_seq_one_letter_code
_entity_poly.pdbx_strand_id
1 'polypeptide(L)'
;MARRHEIHAPLFSQCIAEPVGENPPAAFQYLFYQGYLSRNGVVLQNQCSLGGTKNADYSTVTPYGLENDQVAGVAVPTGYLIGYVLANGEEFLFNLSSIAGAQNPDQNVYHRWVGRASGGKVGEEPEEGLTVFEWLNPGLTTYSP
;
A
#
# COMPACT_ATOMS: atom_id res chain seq x y z
N MET A 1 0.67 34.19 -3.33
CA MET A 1 0.88 33.17 -2.28
C MET A 1 0.33 31.86 -2.83
N ALA A 2 1.19 30.93 -3.24
CA ALA A 2 0.75 29.66 -3.80
C ALA A 2 0.21 28.76 -2.67
N ARG A 3 -1.02 28.28 -2.78
CA ARG A 3 -1.55 27.27 -1.85
C ARG A 3 -0.84 25.95 -2.15
N ARG A 4 -0.12 25.41 -1.17
CA ARG A 4 0.32 24.01 -1.22
C ARG A 4 -0.94 23.15 -1.26
N HIS A 5 -0.98 22.24 -2.22
CA HIS A 5 -2.00 21.20 -2.26
C HIS A 5 -1.53 20.11 -1.30
N GLU A 6 -2.45 19.54 -0.53
CA GLU A 6 -2.17 18.45 0.40
C GLU A 6 -2.95 17.22 -0.06
N ILE A 7 -2.23 16.13 -0.31
CA ILE A 7 -2.80 14.84 -0.69
C ILE A 7 -2.47 13.83 0.39
N HIS A 8 -3.50 13.20 0.95
CA HIS A 8 -3.36 12.18 2.00
C HIS A 8 -3.92 10.85 1.49
N ALA A 9 -3.13 9.77 1.65
CA ALA A 9 -3.48 8.40 1.33
C ALA A 9 -3.03 7.46 2.48
N PRO A 10 -3.79 7.36 3.59
CA PRO A 10 -3.41 6.53 4.73
C PRO A 10 -3.49 5.03 4.44
N LEU A 11 -2.82 4.29 5.33
CA LEU A 11 -2.20 2.98 5.18
C LEU A 11 -3.09 1.77 4.91
N PHE A 12 -2.55 0.86 4.09
CA PHE A 12 -3.07 -0.47 3.77
C PHE A 12 -2.58 -1.53 4.79
N SER A 13 -3.39 -2.55 5.04
CA SER A 13 -2.97 -3.75 5.78
C SER A 13 -3.25 -4.99 4.92
N GLN A 14 -2.19 -5.75 4.62
CA GLN A 14 -2.30 -7.05 3.97
C GLN A 14 -2.27 -8.14 5.04
N CYS A 15 -3.14 -9.15 4.94
CA CYS A 15 -3.10 -10.33 5.79
C CYS A 15 -3.02 -11.58 4.92
N ILE A 16 -1.93 -12.34 5.06
CA ILE A 16 -1.80 -13.67 4.45
C ILE A 16 -2.07 -14.68 5.55
N ALA A 17 -3.14 -15.47 5.42
CA ALA A 17 -3.55 -16.43 6.45
C ALA A 17 -3.38 -17.86 5.93
N GLU A 18 -2.91 -18.75 6.80
CA GLU A 18 -2.89 -20.19 6.50
C GLU A 18 -4.29 -20.79 6.71
N PRO A 19 -4.81 -21.55 5.74
CA PRO A 19 -6.08 -22.22 5.89
C PRO A 19 -5.99 -23.39 6.88
N VAL A 20 -6.93 -23.47 7.83
CA VAL A 20 -6.97 -24.49 8.90
C VAL A 20 -7.92 -25.64 8.49
N GLY A 21 -7.44 -26.89 8.51
CA GLY A 21 -8.25 -28.09 8.22
C GLY A 21 -7.42 -29.27 7.69
N GLU A 22 -8.03 -30.46 7.54
CA GLU A 22 -7.34 -31.65 6.99
C GLU A 22 -7.17 -31.63 5.46
N ASN A 23 -7.88 -30.73 4.77
CA ASN A 23 -7.78 -30.55 3.32
C ASN A 23 -7.99 -29.07 2.95
N PRO A 24 -7.11 -28.19 3.43
CA PRO A 24 -7.29 -26.76 3.20
C PRO A 24 -7.01 -26.46 1.72
N PRO A 25 -7.79 -25.58 1.07
CA PRO A 25 -7.47 -25.17 -0.29
C PRO A 25 -6.18 -24.32 -0.29
N ALA A 26 -5.55 -24.10 -1.45
CA ALA A 26 -4.29 -23.36 -1.58
C ALA A 26 -4.34 -22.02 -0.82
N ALA A 27 -3.21 -21.61 -0.21
CA ALA A 27 -3.10 -20.40 0.63
C ALA A 27 -3.96 -19.23 0.10
N PHE A 28 -4.86 -18.73 0.94
CA PHE A 28 -5.74 -17.61 0.59
C PHE A 28 -5.18 -16.31 1.18
N GLN A 29 -5.11 -15.29 0.35
CA GLN A 29 -4.67 -13.95 0.74
C GLN A 29 -5.90 -13.06 0.93
N TYR A 30 -6.10 -12.56 2.16
CA TYR A 30 -7.14 -11.56 2.44
C TYR A 30 -6.50 -10.18 2.48
N LEU A 31 -6.92 -9.31 1.57
CA LEU A 31 -6.41 -7.94 1.49
C LEU A 31 -7.44 -6.99 2.08
N PHE A 32 -7.14 -6.42 3.26
CA PHE A 32 -8.01 -5.48 3.95
C PHE A 32 -7.55 -4.05 3.65
N TYR A 33 -8.18 -3.41 2.66
CA TYR A 33 -7.94 -1.99 2.41
C TYR A 33 -8.86 -1.14 3.29
N GLN A 34 -8.30 -0.45 4.28
CA GLN A 34 -8.97 0.59 5.04
C GLN A 34 -8.23 1.91 4.81
N GLY A 35 -8.62 2.65 3.79
CA GLY A 35 -7.99 3.91 3.41
C GLY A 35 -8.95 4.81 2.66
N TYR A 36 -8.57 6.07 2.51
CA TYR A 36 -9.30 7.03 1.69
C TYR A 36 -8.32 7.86 0.87
N LEU A 37 -8.72 8.26 -0.34
CA LEU A 37 -7.99 9.29 -1.08
C LEU A 37 -8.62 10.64 -0.72
N SER A 38 -7.81 11.62 -0.37
CA SER A 38 -8.28 13.00 -0.23
C SER A 38 -7.33 14.00 -0.87
N ARG A 39 -7.89 15.11 -1.31
CA ARG A 39 -7.14 16.25 -1.86
C ARG A 39 -7.70 17.53 -1.27
N ASN A 40 -6.83 18.37 -0.72
CA ASN A 40 -7.20 19.65 -0.10
C ASN A 40 -8.31 19.52 0.97
N GLY A 41 -8.23 18.47 1.79
CA GLY A 41 -9.21 18.19 2.85
C GLY A 41 -10.55 17.59 2.37
N VAL A 42 -10.73 17.36 1.06
CA VAL A 42 -11.92 16.73 0.50
C VAL A 42 -11.64 15.25 0.23
N VAL A 43 -12.43 14.36 0.81
CA VAL A 43 -12.38 12.92 0.49
C VAL A 43 -12.90 12.69 -0.91
N LEU A 44 -12.07 12.09 -1.76
CA LEU A 44 -12.37 11.73 -3.14
C LEU A 44 -12.88 10.29 -3.28
N GLN A 45 -12.37 9.38 -2.44
CA GLN A 45 -12.78 7.97 -2.41
C GLN A 45 -12.59 7.40 -1.00
N ASN A 46 -13.47 6.49 -0.59
CA ASN A 46 -13.28 5.62 0.58
C ASN A 46 -13.16 4.15 0.10
N GLN A 47 -12.14 3.42 0.54
CA GLN A 47 -11.77 2.09 0.04
C GLN A 47 -12.67 0.94 0.56
N CYS A 48 -13.80 1.21 1.21
CA CYS A 48 -14.77 0.18 1.58
C CYS A 48 -15.46 -0.51 0.38
N SER A 49 -15.20 -0.08 -0.85
CA SER A 49 -15.75 -0.64 -2.08
C SER A 49 -14.68 -1.45 -2.83
N LEU A 50 -14.49 -2.72 -2.50
CA LEU A 50 -13.62 -3.63 -3.26
C LEU A 50 -14.44 -4.50 -4.21
N GLY A 51 -14.42 -4.12 -5.48
CA GLY A 51 -14.99 -4.91 -6.58
C GLY A 51 -16.16 -4.23 -7.27
N GLY A 52 -15.92 -3.74 -8.48
CA GLY A 52 -16.96 -3.19 -9.35
C GLY A 52 -16.45 -2.94 -10.77
N THR A 53 -17.37 -2.92 -11.74
CA THR A 53 -17.16 -2.31 -13.06
C THR A 53 -16.77 -0.82 -12.90
N LYS A 54 -16.21 -0.16 -13.94
CA LYS A 54 -15.84 1.29 -13.99
C LYS A 54 -16.86 2.32 -13.45
N ASN A 55 -18.03 1.88 -12.99
CA ASN A 55 -19.04 2.65 -12.26
C ASN A 55 -18.75 2.78 -10.74
N ALA A 56 -17.66 2.21 -10.22
CA ALA A 56 -17.28 2.27 -8.81
C ALA A 56 -15.80 2.60 -8.64
N ASP A 57 -15.48 3.31 -7.56
CA ASP A 57 -14.10 3.60 -7.21
C ASP A 57 -13.35 2.31 -6.90
N TYR A 58 -12.10 2.18 -7.35
CA TYR A 58 -11.24 1.06 -6.97
C TYR A 58 -9.79 1.51 -6.73
N SER A 59 -9.02 0.68 -6.03
CA SER A 59 -7.61 0.91 -5.78
C SER A 59 -6.78 -0.33 -6.01
N THR A 60 -5.53 -0.14 -6.42
CA THR A 60 -4.52 -1.19 -6.58
C THR A 60 -3.33 -0.91 -5.68
N VAL A 61 -2.70 -1.97 -5.17
CA VAL A 61 -1.44 -1.90 -4.45
C VAL A 61 -0.52 -2.96 -5.01
N THR A 62 0.62 -2.55 -5.53
CA THR A 62 1.64 -3.42 -6.12
C THR A 62 2.95 -3.25 -5.35
N PRO A 63 3.39 -4.25 -4.56
CA PRO A 63 4.69 -4.20 -3.90
C PRO A 63 5.82 -4.17 -4.92
N TYR A 64 6.95 -3.56 -4.57
CA TYR A 64 8.19 -3.63 -5.32
C TYR A 64 9.41 -3.43 -4.40
N GLY A 65 10.61 -3.62 -4.97
CA GLY A 65 11.85 -3.55 -4.21
C GLY A 65 12.01 -4.75 -3.27
N LEU A 66 13.19 -4.97 -2.73
CA LEU A 66 13.46 -6.17 -1.94
C LEU A 66 14.55 -5.91 -0.89
N GLU A 67 14.26 -6.32 0.34
CA GLU A 67 15.22 -6.38 1.44
C GLU A 67 15.05 -7.71 2.18
N ASN A 68 16.16 -8.28 2.66
CA ASN A 68 16.10 -9.51 3.47
C ASN A 68 16.04 -9.14 4.94
N ASP A 69 14.89 -9.38 5.56
CA ASP A 69 14.70 -9.21 6.99
C ASP A 69 15.45 -10.32 7.74
N GLN A 70 16.45 -9.95 8.53
CA GLN A 70 17.33 -10.92 9.20
C GLN A 70 16.62 -11.69 10.32
N VAL A 71 15.62 -11.10 10.97
CA VAL A 71 14.91 -11.72 12.08
C VAL A 71 13.77 -12.60 11.60
N ALA A 72 13.01 -12.14 10.62
CA ALA A 72 11.95 -12.93 10.01
C ALA A 72 12.50 -14.00 9.04
N GLY A 73 13.73 -13.81 8.54
CA GLY A 73 14.36 -14.73 7.60
C GLY A 73 13.70 -14.76 6.22
N VAL A 74 12.95 -13.71 5.87
CA VAL A 74 12.19 -13.60 4.61
C VAL A 74 12.55 -12.33 3.85
N ALA A 75 12.40 -12.39 2.53
CA ALA A 75 12.45 -11.21 1.68
C ALA A 75 11.17 -10.39 1.87
N VAL A 76 11.32 -9.07 1.99
CA VAL A 76 10.26 -8.08 2.20
C VAL A 76 10.32 -6.96 1.17
N PRO A 77 9.18 -6.40 0.72
CA PRO A 77 9.16 -5.28 -0.20
C PRO A 77 9.62 -4.00 0.50
N THR A 78 10.35 -3.17 -0.24
CA THR A 78 10.83 -1.86 0.23
C THR A 78 10.03 -0.70 -0.34
N GLY A 79 8.97 -0.98 -1.11
CA GLY A 79 8.08 0.03 -1.65
C GLY A 79 6.79 -0.54 -2.20
N TYR A 80 5.87 0.37 -2.53
CA TYR A 80 4.55 0.07 -3.07
C TYR A 80 4.15 1.10 -4.13
N LEU A 81 3.57 0.64 -5.23
CA LEU A 81 2.81 1.47 -6.14
C LEU A 81 1.33 1.41 -5.75
N ILE A 82 0.71 2.56 -5.51
CA ILE A 82 -0.69 2.68 -5.14
C ILE A 82 -1.44 3.42 -6.24
N GLY A 83 -2.37 2.72 -6.89
CA GLY A 83 -3.28 3.31 -7.87
C GLY A 83 -4.67 3.53 -7.27
N TYR A 84 -5.30 4.65 -7.63
CA TYR A 84 -6.73 4.90 -7.40
C TYR A 84 -7.38 5.27 -8.73
N VAL A 85 -8.58 4.74 -8.97
CA VAL A 85 -9.42 5.15 -10.09
C VAL A 85 -10.79 5.48 -9.55
N LEU A 86 -11.18 6.74 -9.69
CA LEU A 86 -12.48 7.25 -9.24
C LEU A 86 -13.58 6.89 -10.25
N ALA A 87 -14.84 6.91 -9.83
CA ALA A 87 -16.00 6.63 -10.69
C ALA A 87 -16.13 7.57 -11.90
N ASN A 88 -15.55 8.78 -11.83
CA ASN A 88 -15.50 9.73 -12.95
C ASN A 88 -14.35 9.43 -13.95
N GLY A 89 -13.56 8.39 -13.72
CA GLY A 89 -12.41 8.00 -14.54
C GLY A 89 -11.11 8.73 -14.23
N GLU A 90 -11.07 9.59 -13.19
CA GLU A 90 -9.81 10.19 -12.75
C GLU A 90 -8.92 9.14 -12.10
N GLU A 91 -7.65 9.16 -12.49
CA GLU A 91 -6.63 8.24 -11.99
C GLU A 91 -5.62 8.98 -11.12
N PHE A 92 -5.22 8.35 -10.02
CA PHE A 92 -4.15 8.82 -9.15
C PHE A 92 -3.14 7.70 -8.96
N LEU A 93 -1.86 8.04 -8.99
CA LEU A 93 -0.78 7.08 -8.80
C LEU A 93 0.24 7.64 -7.81
N PHE A 94 0.59 6.81 -6.83
CA PHE A 94 1.61 7.12 -5.83
C PHE A 94 2.66 6.02 -5.81
N ASN A 95 3.91 6.45 -5.72
CA ASN A 95 5.05 5.61 -5.44
C ASN A 95 5.49 5.83 -3.99
N LEU A 96 5.43 4.77 -3.17
CA LEU A 96 5.96 4.75 -1.82
C LEU A 96 7.29 4.00 -1.84
N SER A 97 8.36 4.62 -1.34
CA SER A 97 9.70 4.02 -1.26
C SER A 97 10.28 4.19 0.13
N SER A 98 10.93 3.16 0.67
CA SER A 98 11.69 3.30 1.91
C SER A 98 12.86 4.28 1.70
N ILE A 99 13.19 5.04 2.75
CA ILE A 99 14.39 5.87 2.73
C ILE A 99 15.59 4.97 3.03
N ALA A 100 16.70 5.18 2.34
CA ALA A 100 17.93 4.43 2.58
C ALA A 100 18.34 4.52 4.07
N GLY A 101 18.56 3.37 4.70
CA GLY A 101 18.91 3.29 6.12
C GLY A 101 17.73 3.45 7.09
N ALA A 102 16.49 3.53 6.60
CA ALA A 102 15.32 3.40 7.47
C ALA A 102 15.34 2.04 8.16
N GLN A 103 15.22 2.03 9.49
CA GLN A 103 15.11 0.78 10.23
C GLN A 103 13.68 0.25 10.16
N ASN A 104 13.56 -0.98 9.67
CA ASN A 104 12.39 -1.79 9.93
C ASN A 104 12.35 -2.16 11.43
N PRO A 105 11.25 -1.92 12.18
CA PRO A 105 11.13 -2.47 13.53
C PRO A 105 11.22 -3.99 13.45
N ASP A 106 12.18 -4.52 14.18
CA ASP A 106 12.64 -5.91 14.10
C ASP A 106 11.62 -6.87 14.72
N GLN A 107 10.53 -7.14 13.99
CA GLN A 107 9.45 -8.03 14.42
C GLN A 107 9.17 -9.08 13.36
N ASN A 108 9.05 -10.34 13.81
CA ASN A 108 8.97 -11.52 12.96
C ASN A 108 7.88 -11.42 11.87
N VAL A 109 6.69 -10.93 12.21
CA VAL A 109 5.53 -10.89 11.30
C VAL A 109 5.19 -9.50 10.82
N TYR A 110 5.96 -8.49 11.20
CA TYR A 110 5.55 -7.09 11.05
C TYR A 110 6.71 -6.21 10.62
N HIS A 111 6.57 -5.65 9.43
CA HIS A 111 7.57 -4.79 8.82
C HIS A 111 6.97 -3.39 8.60
N ARG A 112 7.69 -2.34 8.98
CA ARG A 112 7.30 -0.93 8.80
C ARG A 112 8.46 -0.12 8.26
N TRP A 113 8.18 0.68 7.25
CA TRP A 113 9.13 1.60 6.63
C TRP A 113 8.73 3.03 6.89
N VAL A 114 9.72 3.89 7.19
CA VAL A 114 9.61 5.32 6.96
C VAL A 114 10.11 5.60 5.55
N GLY A 115 9.30 6.32 4.76
CA GLY A 115 9.52 6.44 3.34
C GLY A 115 9.19 7.80 2.76
N ARG A 116 9.39 7.91 1.45
CA ARG A 116 8.89 9.00 0.62
C ARG A 116 7.67 8.52 -0.16
N ALA A 117 6.66 9.37 -0.23
CA ALA A 117 5.57 9.24 -1.18
C ALA A 117 5.80 10.25 -2.31
N SER A 118 5.70 9.82 -3.56
CA SER A 118 5.72 10.70 -4.73
C SER A 118 4.59 10.33 -5.67
N GLY A 119 3.79 11.30 -6.10
CA GLY A 119 2.66 11.01 -6.98
C GLY A 119 1.57 12.06 -6.95
N GLY A 120 0.40 11.70 -7.45
CA GLY A 120 -0.74 12.61 -7.57
C GLY A 120 -1.71 12.15 -8.65
N LYS A 121 -2.51 13.09 -9.17
CA LYS A 121 -3.41 12.83 -10.28
C LYS A 121 -2.60 12.60 -11.55
N VAL A 122 -2.92 11.55 -12.31
CA VAL A 122 -2.24 11.22 -13.57
C VAL A 122 -2.41 12.37 -14.56
N GLY A 123 -1.30 12.84 -15.13
CA GLY A 123 -1.26 13.98 -16.05
C GLY A 123 -1.01 15.34 -15.37
N GLU A 124 -0.93 15.38 -14.04
CA GLU A 124 -0.47 16.56 -13.28
C GLU A 124 0.98 16.38 -12.80
N GLU A 125 1.61 17.48 -12.37
CA GLU A 125 2.92 17.43 -11.72
C GLU A 125 2.82 16.66 -10.40
N PRO A 126 3.74 15.72 -10.12
CA PRO A 126 3.71 14.94 -8.89
C PRO A 126 4.06 15.81 -7.67
N GLU A 127 3.42 15.48 -6.55
CA GLU A 127 3.73 16.02 -5.23
C GLU A 127 4.61 15.01 -4.46
N GLU A 128 5.41 15.52 -3.52
CA GLU A 128 6.25 14.69 -2.64
C GLU A 128 5.92 14.91 -1.18
N GLY A 129 5.99 13.82 -0.40
CA GLY A 129 5.80 13.85 1.04
C GLY A 129 6.56 12.73 1.76
N LEU A 130 6.52 12.77 3.08
CA LEU A 130 6.94 11.64 3.92
C LEU A 130 5.76 10.73 4.17
N THR A 131 6.03 9.44 4.31
CA THR A 131 5.01 8.44 4.60
C THR A 131 5.55 7.38 5.56
N VAL A 132 4.64 6.60 6.11
CA VAL A 132 4.93 5.32 6.75
C VAL A 132 4.20 4.27 5.95
N PHE A 133 4.82 3.11 5.73
CA PHE A 133 4.12 1.97 5.18
C PHE A 133 4.51 0.62 5.76
N GLU A 134 3.57 -0.31 5.76
CA GLU A 134 3.61 -1.48 6.62
C GLU A 134 3.31 -2.76 5.82
N TRP A 135 3.99 -3.85 6.18
CA TRP A 135 3.69 -5.19 5.73
C TRP A 135 3.47 -6.10 6.93
N LEU A 136 2.25 -6.60 7.09
CA LEU A 136 1.92 -7.61 8.09
C LEU A 136 1.92 -8.98 7.40
N ASN A 137 2.83 -9.86 7.81
CA ASN A 137 3.10 -11.15 7.19
C ASN A 137 3.04 -12.28 8.23
N PRO A 138 1.85 -12.62 8.76
CA PRO A 138 1.74 -13.61 9.83
C PRO A 138 2.07 -15.03 9.36
N GLY A 139 1.97 -15.31 8.06
CA GLY A 139 2.38 -16.57 7.45
C GLY A 139 3.85 -16.65 7.05
N LEU A 140 4.69 -15.64 7.37
CA LEU A 140 6.11 -15.59 7.00
C LEU A 140 6.35 -15.94 5.52
N THR A 141 5.46 -15.47 4.66
CA THR A 141 5.55 -15.72 3.22
C THR A 141 6.67 -14.88 2.63
N THR A 142 7.60 -15.50 1.92
CA THR A 142 8.67 -14.79 1.22
C THR A 142 8.10 -13.97 0.06
N TYR A 143 8.42 -12.68 0.00
CA TYR A 143 8.11 -11.84 -1.15
C TYR A 143 8.98 -12.22 -2.36
N SER A 144 8.34 -12.43 -3.51
CA SER A 144 9.00 -12.60 -4.81
C SER A 144 8.40 -11.59 -5.80
N PRO A 145 9.21 -10.67 -6.37
CA PRO A 145 8.76 -9.69 -7.36
C PRO A 145 8.28 -10.31 -8.68
#